data_AF-A0A1G5X0J8-F1
#
_entry.id   AF-A0A1G5X0J8-F1
#
_cell.length_a   1.000
_cell.length_b   1.000
_cell.length_c   1.000
_cell.angle_alpha   90.00
_cell.angle_beta   90.00
_cell.angle_gamma   90.00
#
_symmetry.space_group_name_H-M   'P 1'
#
loop_
_entity.id
_entity.type
_entity.pdbx_description
1 polymer ?
#
loop_
_entity_poly.entity_id
_entity_poly.type
_entity_poly.pdbx_seq_one_letter_code
_entity_poly.pdbx_strand_id
1 'polypeptide(L)'
;MLLTIFLAVVICAAVALMMFAGVAFIQDTKMFSSAPKEFREVLKPRDKELFYGARAIGWTLMLFSGVMIIGALVISAWDGFKCEYSFWQFFLRFAVIFTIYKLFDMICFDYFLLLKFHFFQFYFPEIESISRGRKYGFNIKSQLIKLLIIFPAISALAAWICTLF
;
A
#
# COMPACT_ATOMS: atom_id res chain seq x y z
N MET A 1 10.40 12.94 15.16
CA MET A 1 8.95 13.10 14.88
C MET A 1 8.66 13.68 13.50
N LEU A 2 9.15 14.86 13.13
CA LEU A 2 8.90 15.43 11.79
C LEU A 2 9.38 14.52 10.66
N LEU A 3 10.61 13.99 10.76
CA LEU A 3 11.13 13.04 9.78
C LEU A 3 10.29 11.76 9.70
N THR A 4 9.80 11.25 10.83
CA THR A 4 8.92 10.08 10.89
C THR A 4 7.62 10.31 10.10
N ILE A 5 7.00 11.48 10.29
CA ILE A 5 5.77 11.85 9.57
C ILE A 5 6.08 12.02 8.07
N PHE A 6 7.18 12.67 7.72
CA PHE A 6 7.62 12.82 6.34
C PHE A 6 7.81 11.46 5.66
N LEU A 7 8.53 10.53 6.31
CA LEU A 7 8.76 9.17 5.79
C LEU A 7 7.45 8.39 5.65
N ALA A 8 6.49 8.56 6.58
CA ALA A 8 5.17 7.97 6.47
C ALA A 8 4.40 8.49 5.24
N VAL A 9 4.46 9.81 4.98
CA VAL A 9 3.85 10.43 3.79
C VAL A 9 4.53 9.92 2.52
N VAL A 10 5.86 9.79 2.50
CA VAL A 10 6.60 9.20 1.37
C VAL A 10 6.13 7.78 1.07
N ILE A 11 5.94 6.95 2.11
CA ILE A 11 5.40 5.59 1.94
C ILE A 11 3.98 5.62 1.39
N CYS A 12 3.11 6.51 1.89
CA CYS A 12 1.75 6.65 1.37
C CYS A 12 1.74 7.03 -0.11
N ALA A 13 2.56 8.01 -0.50
CA ALA A 13 2.70 8.44 -1.89
C ALA A 13 3.27 7.32 -2.77
N ALA A 14 4.27 6.58 -2.28
CA ALA A 14 4.86 5.47 -3.00
C ALA A 14 3.85 4.33 -3.21
N VAL A 15 3.08 3.95 -2.19
CA VAL A 15 2.04 2.92 -2.35
C VAL A 15 0.93 3.39 -3.29
N ALA A 16 0.54 4.67 -3.25
CA ALA A 16 -0.43 5.22 -4.19
C ALA A 16 0.09 5.17 -5.63
N LEU A 17 1.36 5.51 -5.84
CA LEU A 17 2.02 5.39 -7.13
C LEU A 17 2.09 3.94 -7.61
N MET A 18 2.42 3.01 -6.70
CA MET A 18 2.45 1.57 -6.97
C MET A 18 1.08 1.04 -7.41
N MET A 19 0.01 1.44 -6.70
CA MET A 19 -1.36 1.06 -7.05
C MET A 19 -1.77 1.65 -8.41
N PHE A 20 -1.47 2.93 -8.66
CA PHE A 20 -1.74 3.57 -9.94
C PHE A 20 -0.98 2.89 -11.08
N ALA A 21 0.30 2.56 -10.89
CA ALA A 21 1.11 1.86 -11.87
C ALA A 21 0.54 0.48 -12.22
N GLY A 22 0.15 -0.30 -11.22
CA GLY A 22 -0.45 -1.62 -11.41
C GLY A 22 -1.79 -1.58 -12.14
N VAL A 23 -2.70 -0.70 -11.70
CA VAL A 23 -4.10 -0.68 -12.16
C VAL A 23 -4.29 0.13 -13.44
N ALA A 24 -3.62 1.28 -13.58
CA ALA A 24 -3.75 2.12 -14.76
C ALA A 24 -2.85 1.63 -15.89
N PHE A 25 -1.55 1.39 -15.64
CA PHE A 25 -0.60 1.19 -16.74
C PHE A 25 -0.30 -0.28 -17.08
N ILE A 26 0.00 -1.11 -16.07
CA ILE A 26 0.40 -2.50 -16.30
C ILE A 26 -0.81 -3.36 -16.68
N GLN A 27 -1.92 -3.21 -15.93
CA GLN A 27 -3.19 -3.91 -16.13
C GLN A 27 -3.09 -5.44 -16.19
N ASP A 28 -2.06 -6.03 -15.58
CA ASP A 28 -1.89 -7.48 -15.53
C ASP A 28 -2.78 -8.08 -14.44
N THR A 29 -3.62 -9.05 -14.81
CA THR A 29 -4.54 -9.75 -13.91
C THR A 29 -3.81 -10.51 -12.80
N LYS A 30 -2.55 -10.89 -13.00
CA LYS A 30 -1.71 -11.54 -11.98
C LYS A 30 -1.44 -10.63 -10.77
N MET A 31 -1.40 -9.31 -10.98
CA MET A 31 -1.20 -8.32 -9.92
C MET A 31 -2.41 -8.23 -8.98
N PHE A 32 -3.58 -8.68 -9.43
CA PHE A 32 -4.80 -8.73 -8.63
C PHE A 32 -4.95 -10.03 -7.84
N SER A 33 -3.87 -10.80 -7.65
CA SER A 33 -3.86 -12.03 -6.85
C SER A 33 -4.39 -11.82 -5.42
N SER A 34 -4.19 -10.62 -4.85
CA SER A 34 -4.69 -10.23 -3.53
C SER A 34 -6.19 -9.88 -3.49
N ALA A 35 -6.85 -9.71 -4.64
CA ALA A 35 -8.28 -9.41 -4.70
C ALA A 35 -9.13 -10.64 -4.31
N PRO A 36 -10.37 -10.44 -3.80
CA PRO A 36 -11.32 -11.52 -3.58
C PRO A 36 -11.51 -12.40 -4.83
N LYS A 37 -11.72 -13.72 -4.64
CA LYS A 37 -11.86 -14.69 -5.73
C LYS A 37 -12.94 -14.28 -6.75
N GLU A 38 -14.06 -13.77 -6.24
CA GLU A 38 -15.18 -13.23 -7.02
C GLU A 38 -14.74 -12.15 -8.03
N PHE A 39 -13.80 -11.26 -7.66
CA PHE A 39 -13.29 -10.25 -8.58
C PHE A 39 -12.28 -10.83 -9.59
N ARG A 40 -11.48 -11.81 -9.16
CA ARG A 40 -10.49 -12.47 -10.02
C ARG A 40 -11.14 -13.30 -11.13
N GLU A 41 -12.28 -13.90 -10.87
CA GLU A 41 -13.01 -14.71 -11.85
C GLU A 41 -13.63 -13.88 -12.97
N VAL A 42 -13.90 -12.61 -12.72
CA VAL A 42 -14.53 -11.70 -13.69
C VAL A 42 -13.50 -10.81 -14.42
N LEU A 43 -12.28 -10.72 -13.88
CA LEU A 43 -11.17 -9.98 -14.48
C LEU A 43 -10.72 -10.61 -15.81
N LYS A 44 -10.83 -9.84 -16.89
CA LYS A 44 -10.32 -10.22 -18.21
C LYS A 44 -8.89 -9.72 -18.40
N PRO A 45 -7.98 -10.53 -19.00
CA PRO A 45 -6.64 -10.06 -19.34
C PRO A 45 -6.71 -8.91 -20.35
N ARG A 46 -5.87 -7.89 -20.14
CA ARG A 46 -5.74 -6.74 -21.03
C ARG A 46 -4.51 -6.93 -21.90
N ASP A 47 -4.73 -7.40 -23.13
CA ASP A 47 -3.64 -7.62 -24.09
C ASP A 47 -3.20 -6.33 -24.79
N LYS A 48 -4.09 -5.32 -24.86
CA LYS A 48 -3.79 -4.00 -25.44
C LYS A 48 -3.37 -3.02 -24.35
N GLU A 49 -2.26 -2.33 -24.59
CA GLU A 49 -1.83 -1.20 -23.79
C GLU A 49 -2.76 -0.01 -24.01
N LEU A 50 -2.92 0.86 -22.99
CA LEU A 50 -3.69 2.12 -23.13
C LEU A 50 -3.08 3.05 -24.18
N PHE A 51 -1.76 3.10 -24.24
CA PHE A 51 -0.99 3.81 -25.24
C PHE A 51 0.37 3.12 -25.36
N TYR A 52 1.09 3.38 -26.46
CA TYR A 52 2.39 2.77 -26.71
C TYR A 52 3.38 3.05 -25.58
N GLY A 53 3.87 1.99 -24.92
CA GLY A 53 4.83 2.09 -23.83
C GLY A 53 4.22 2.32 -22.45
N ALA A 54 2.88 2.32 -22.34
CA ALA A 54 2.19 2.45 -21.05
C ALA A 54 2.68 1.39 -20.04
N ARG A 55 2.84 0.13 -20.48
CA ARG A 55 3.29 -0.95 -19.62
C ARG A 55 4.73 -0.76 -19.14
N ALA A 56 5.62 -0.25 -20.00
CA ALA A 56 7.00 0.07 -19.64
C ALA A 56 7.08 1.19 -18.59
N ILE A 57 6.27 2.24 -18.76
CA ILE A 57 6.12 3.31 -17.77
C ILE A 57 5.58 2.73 -16.45
N GLY A 58 4.55 1.88 -16.53
CA GLY A 58 3.98 1.20 -15.37
C GLY A 58 5.03 0.43 -14.56
N TRP A 59 5.82 -0.42 -15.21
CA TRP A 59 6.90 -1.15 -14.54
C TRP A 59 8.00 -0.25 -13.97
N THR A 60 8.33 0.83 -14.67
CA THR A 60 9.30 1.83 -14.18
C THR A 60 8.80 2.51 -12.90
N LEU A 61 7.53 2.93 -12.88
CA LEU A 61 6.90 3.53 -11.70
C LEU A 61 6.77 2.51 -10.56
N MET A 62 6.49 1.25 -10.88
CA MET A 62 6.44 0.15 -9.91
C MET A 62 7.80 -0.01 -9.22
N LEU A 63 8.89 -0.09 -9.99
CA LEU A 63 10.24 -0.18 -9.46
C LEU A 63 10.58 1.05 -8.59
N PHE A 64 10.30 2.25 -9.11
CA PHE A 64 10.56 3.49 -8.39
C PHE A 64 9.81 3.55 -7.05
N SER A 65 8.54 3.16 -7.04
CA SER A 65 7.74 3.09 -5.80
C SER A 65 8.31 2.09 -4.79
N GLY A 66 8.78 0.93 -5.24
CA GLY A 66 9.44 -0.06 -4.39
C GLY A 66 10.72 0.49 -3.76
N VAL A 67 11.54 1.19 -4.55
CA VAL A 67 12.75 1.87 -4.06
C VAL A 67 12.40 2.96 -3.05
N MET A 68 11.34 3.74 -3.26
CA MET A 68 10.89 4.75 -2.29
C MET A 68 10.46 4.14 -0.96
N ILE A 69 9.71 3.03 -0.98
CA ILE A 69 9.26 2.34 0.24
C ILE A 69 10.46 1.78 1.01
N ILE A 70 11.35 1.06 0.33
CA ILE A 70 12.55 0.49 0.96
C ILE A 70 13.45 1.62 1.47
N GLY A 71 13.69 2.64 0.65
CA GLY A 71 14.49 3.81 1.02
C GLY A 71 13.94 4.51 2.26
N ALA A 72 12.62 4.71 2.35
CA ALA A 72 12.01 5.34 3.52
C ALA A 72 12.21 4.50 4.80
N LEU A 73 12.11 3.17 4.72
CA LEU A 73 12.37 2.27 5.84
C LEU A 73 13.85 2.24 6.24
N VAL A 74 14.77 2.21 5.27
CA VAL A 74 16.22 2.26 5.51
C VAL A 74 16.62 3.59 6.16
N ILE A 75 16.12 4.71 5.66
CA ILE A 75 16.35 6.04 6.27
C ILE A 75 15.76 6.08 7.69
N SER A 76 14.60 5.44 7.90
CA SER A 76 13.98 5.34 9.23
C SER A 76 14.88 4.61 10.23
N ALA A 77 15.52 3.51 9.82
CA ALA A 77 16.45 2.76 10.65
C ALA A 77 17.78 3.51 10.86
N TRP A 78 18.38 4.01 9.78
CA TRP A 78 19.65 4.73 9.79
C TRP A 78 19.63 5.98 10.69
N ASP A 79 18.56 6.76 10.59
CA ASP A 79 18.36 7.93 11.46
C ASP A 79 18.23 7.53 12.93
N GLY A 80 17.59 6.39 13.22
CA GLY A 80 17.52 5.84 14.56
C GLY A 80 18.88 5.40 15.10
N PHE A 81 19.75 4.81 14.26
CA PHE A 81 21.13 4.48 14.67
C PHE A 81 21.94 5.72 14.99
N LYS A 82 21.86 6.75 14.13
CA LYS A 82 22.56 8.03 14.37
C LYS A 82 22.12 8.74 15.64
N CYS A 83 20.86 8.56 16.03
CA CYS A 83 20.29 9.17 17.22
C CYS A 83 20.30 8.23 18.44
N GLU A 84 20.98 7.09 18.37
CA GLU A 84 21.10 6.08 19.44
C GLU A 84 19.73 5.68 20.02
N TYR A 85 18.77 5.37 19.14
CA TYR A 85 17.42 5.06 19.57
C TYR A 85 17.36 3.79 20.41
N SER A 86 16.63 3.86 21.52
CA SER A 86 16.25 2.67 22.28
C SER A 86 15.18 1.86 21.53
N PHE A 87 14.99 0.60 21.93
CA PHE A 87 13.94 -0.28 21.39
C PHE A 87 12.57 0.42 21.28
N TRP A 88 12.14 1.10 22.34
CA TRP A 88 10.84 1.76 22.38
C TRP A 88 10.73 2.93 21.40
N GLN A 89 11.84 3.63 21.14
CA GLN A 89 11.86 4.73 20.18
C GLN A 89 11.78 4.21 18.74
N PHE A 90 12.50 3.11 18.42
CA PHE A 90 12.34 2.41 17.14
C PHE A 90 10.93 1.86 16.97
N PHE A 91 10.40 1.19 17.99
CA PHE A 91 9.06 0.62 17.98
C PHE A 91 8.01 1.69 17.71
N LEU A 92 8.04 2.79 18.46
CA LEU A 92 7.10 3.89 18.29
C LEU A 92 7.21 4.52 16.90
N ARG A 93 8.43 4.69 16.37
CA ARG A 93 8.66 5.21 15.02
C ARG A 93 8.00 4.35 13.95
N PHE A 94 8.28 3.04 13.94
CA PHE A 94 7.69 2.12 12.97
C PHE A 94 6.18 1.97 13.17
N ALA A 95 5.71 1.92 14.42
CA ALA A 95 4.30 1.86 14.73
C ALA A 95 3.54 3.08 14.18
N VAL A 96 4.09 4.30 14.34
CA VAL A 96 3.49 5.51 13.78
C VAL A 96 3.47 5.48 12.26
N ILE A 97 4.58 5.11 11.61
CA ILE A 97 4.65 5.02 10.14
C ILE A 97 3.60 4.05 9.61
N PHE A 98 3.54 2.84 10.15
CA PHE A 98 2.60 1.82 9.68
C PHE A 98 1.15 2.15 10.02
N THR A 99 0.89 2.80 11.15
CA THR A 99 -0.44 3.28 11.51
C THR A 99 -0.92 4.34 10.51
N ILE A 100 -0.09 5.34 10.20
CA ILE A 100 -0.42 6.37 9.21
C ILE A 100 -0.66 5.74 7.84
N TYR A 101 0.24 4.86 7.40
CA TYR A 101 0.07 4.13 6.15
C TYR A 101 -1.25 3.36 6.11
N LYS A 102 -1.59 2.63 7.17
CA LYS A 102 -2.82 1.83 7.18
C LYS A 102 -4.08 2.69 7.21
N LEU A 103 -4.06 3.81 7.93
CA LEU A 103 -5.16 4.79 7.88
C LEU A 103 -5.30 5.39 6.48
N PHE A 104 -4.20 5.72 5.82
CA PHE A 104 -4.20 6.19 4.44
C PHE A 104 -4.77 5.14 3.49
N ASP A 105 -4.36 3.88 3.62
CA ASP A 105 -4.86 2.76 2.81
C ASP A 105 -6.39 2.60 2.95
N MET A 106 -6.91 2.66 4.18
CA MET A 106 -8.34 2.56 4.48
C MET A 106 -9.17 3.76 3.99
N ILE A 107 -8.60 4.97 3.97
CA ILE A 107 -9.32 6.17 3.54
C ILE A 107 -9.17 6.38 2.04
N CYS A 108 -7.96 6.28 1.50
CA CYS A 108 -7.64 6.61 0.12
C CYS A 108 -7.99 5.47 -0.84
N PHE A 109 -7.46 4.25 -0.63
CA PHE A 109 -7.77 3.15 -1.54
C PHE A 109 -9.17 2.64 -1.33
N ASP A 110 -9.47 2.42 -0.06
CA ASP A 110 -10.68 1.74 0.35
C ASP A 110 -11.92 2.65 0.20
N TYR A 111 -11.94 3.82 0.83
CA TYR A 111 -13.09 4.71 0.72
C TYR A 111 -13.07 5.58 -0.55
N PHE A 112 -11.95 6.23 -0.89
CA PHE A 112 -11.95 7.20 -1.99
C PHE A 112 -11.91 6.52 -3.36
N LEU A 113 -10.92 5.65 -3.61
CA LEU A 113 -10.70 5.03 -4.92
C LEU A 113 -11.73 3.96 -5.28
N LEU A 114 -12.12 3.09 -4.34
CA LEU A 114 -13.08 2.02 -4.61
C LEU A 114 -14.53 2.51 -4.61
N LEU A 115 -14.96 3.32 -3.63
CA LEU A 115 -16.36 3.75 -3.53
C LEU A 115 -16.68 5.05 -4.23
N LYS A 116 -15.84 6.08 -4.06
CA LYS A 116 -16.23 7.44 -4.46
C LYS A 116 -15.90 7.72 -5.93
N PHE A 117 -14.71 7.29 -6.36
CA PHE A 117 -14.23 7.55 -7.73
C PHE A 117 -14.38 6.36 -8.67
N HIS A 118 -14.77 5.19 -8.15
CA HIS A 118 -14.95 3.98 -8.94
C HIS A 118 -13.73 3.70 -9.84
N PHE A 119 -12.52 4.01 -9.35
CA PHE A 119 -11.30 4.02 -10.15
C PHE A 119 -10.98 2.64 -10.75
N PHE A 120 -11.18 1.58 -9.97
CA PHE A 120 -11.04 0.21 -10.46
C PHE A 120 -12.09 -0.14 -11.52
N GLN A 121 -13.32 0.36 -11.38
CA GLN A 121 -14.40 0.11 -12.34
C GLN A 121 -14.18 0.87 -13.65
N PHE A 122 -13.50 2.02 -13.61
CA PHE A 122 -13.12 2.75 -14.82
C PHE A 122 -12.17 1.95 -15.71
N TYR A 123 -11.15 1.29 -15.14
CA TYR A 123 -10.21 0.45 -15.90
C TYR A 123 -10.71 -0.97 -16.13
N PHE A 124 -11.57 -1.48 -15.23
CA PHE A 124 -12.14 -2.83 -15.28
C PHE A 124 -13.66 -2.77 -15.06
N PRO A 125 -14.44 -2.38 -16.09
CA PRO A 125 -15.89 -2.24 -15.98
C PRO A 125 -16.59 -3.57 -15.66
N GLU A 126 -15.95 -4.71 -15.91
CA GLU A 126 -16.50 -6.03 -15.60
C GLU A 126 -16.77 -6.20 -14.09
N ILE A 127 -15.98 -5.53 -13.26
CA ILE A 127 -16.05 -5.57 -11.79
C ILE A 127 -17.30 -4.85 -11.25
N GLU A 128 -17.87 -3.92 -12.02
CA GLU A 128 -18.98 -3.08 -11.57
C GLU A 128 -20.24 -3.90 -11.22
N SER A 129 -20.49 -4.98 -11.98
CA SER A 129 -21.61 -5.90 -11.77
C SER A 129 -21.63 -6.52 -10.36
N ILE A 130 -20.46 -6.88 -9.83
CA ILE A 130 -20.29 -7.44 -8.48
C ILE A 130 -20.21 -6.32 -7.43
N SER A 131 -19.64 -5.17 -7.80
CA SER A 131 -19.37 -4.07 -6.87
C SER A 131 -20.64 -3.31 -6.44
N ARG A 132 -21.67 -3.22 -7.28
CA ARG A 132 -22.90 -2.43 -6.99
C ARG A 132 -23.74 -2.96 -5.80
N GLY A 133 -23.59 -4.22 -5.41
CA GLY A 133 -24.36 -4.84 -4.32
C GLY A 133 -23.67 -4.84 -2.94
N ARG A 134 -22.38 -4.48 -2.87
CA ARG A 134 -21.60 -4.58 -1.62
C ARG A 134 -21.55 -3.24 -0.90
N LYS A 135 -22.22 -3.16 0.25
CA LYS A 135 -22.00 -2.05 1.19
C LYS A 135 -20.57 -2.15 1.73
N TYR A 136 -19.86 -1.03 1.64
CA TYR A 136 -18.49 -0.90 2.08
C TYR A 136 -18.38 -1.01 3.60
N GLY A 137 -18.17 -2.23 4.04
CA GLY A 137 -17.83 -2.59 5.40
C GLY A 137 -16.92 -3.79 5.34
N PHE A 138 -15.84 -3.69 4.56
CA PHE A 138 -14.89 -4.76 4.32
C PHE A 138 -14.20 -5.11 5.64
N ASN A 139 -14.82 -6.03 6.37
CA ASN A 139 -14.37 -6.64 7.62
C ASN A 139 -13.57 -5.67 8.51
N ILE A 140 -14.22 -4.63 9.05
CA ILE A 140 -13.60 -3.68 10.00
C ILE A 140 -12.87 -4.43 11.12
N LYS A 141 -13.39 -5.61 11.52
CA LYS A 141 -12.71 -6.52 12.45
C LYS A 141 -11.33 -6.98 11.95
N SER A 142 -11.21 -7.40 10.69
CA SER A 142 -9.91 -7.76 10.09
C SER A 142 -9.00 -6.56 9.89
N GLN A 143 -9.55 -5.40 9.52
CA GLN A 143 -8.78 -4.15 9.42
C GLN A 143 -8.23 -3.73 10.79
N LEU A 144 -9.03 -3.83 11.86
CA LEU A 144 -8.64 -3.58 13.24
C LEU A 144 -7.61 -4.61 13.75
N ILE A 145 -7.77 -5.90 13.43
CA ILE A 145 -6.76 -6.92 13.77
C ILE A 145 -5.41 -6.59 13.10
N LYS A 146 -5.43 -6.20 11.82
CA LYS A 146 -4.21 -5.76 11.14
C LYS A 146 -3.59 -4.56 11.85
N LEU A 147 -4.40 -3.56 12.19
CA LEU A 147 -3.95 -2.32 12.85
C LEU A 147 -3.44 -2.53 14.27
N LEU A 148 -4.11 -3.35 15.08
CA LEU A 148 -3.84 -3.48 16.51
C LEU A 148 -2.92 -4.65 16.86
N ILE A 149 -2.75 -5.62 15.96
CA ILE A 149 -1.97 -6.84 16.23
C ILE A 149 -0.83 -6.97 15.22
N ILE A 150 -1.13 -6.98 13.92
CA ILE A 150 -0.11 -7.29 12.90
C ILE A 150 0.91 -6.16 12.76
N PHE A 151 0.47 -4.91 12.60
CA PHE A 151 1.40 -3.79 12.45
C PHE A 151 2.24 -3.53 13.71
N PRO A 152 1.69 -3.62 14.94
CA PRO A 152 2.50 -3.57 16.15
C PRO A 152 3.49 -4.72 16.24
N ALA A 153 3.11 -5.95 15.88
CA ALA A 153 4.04 -7.09 15.89
C ALA A 153 5.19 -6.89 14.88
N ILE A 154 4.90 -6.43 13.66
CA ILE A 154 5.93 -6.11 12.64
C ILE A 154 6.82 -4.96 13.11
N SER A 155 6.25 -3.94 13.76
CA SER A 155 7.00 -2.81 14.32
C SER A 155 7.95 -3.27 15.43
N ALA A 156 7.49 -4.17 16.29
CA ALA A 156 8.31 -4.75 17.36
C ALA A 156 9.46 -5.59 16.80
N LEU A 157 9.19 -6.41 15.78
CA LEU A 157 10.22 -7.20 15.10
C LEU A 157 11.23 -6.29 14.40
N ALA A 158 10.79 -5.27 13.68
CA ALA A 158 11.67 -4.30 13.02
C ALA A 158 12.52 -3.52 14.03
N ALA A 159 11.92 -3.08 15.14
CA ALA A 159 12.62 -2.41 16.22
C ALA A 159 13.65 -3.31 16.88
N TRP A 160 13.31 -4.57 17.12
CA TRP A 160 14.24 -5.56 17.67
C TRP A 160 15.43 -5.78 16.74
N ILE A 161 15.19 -6.00 15.44
CA ILE A 161 16.28 -6.12 14.45
C ILE A 161 17.17 -4.88 14.46
N CYS A 162 16.59 -3.67 14.51
CA CYS A 162 17.37 -2.44 14.58
C CYS A 162 18.25 -2.41 15.84
N THR A 163 17.74 -2.81 16.99
CA THR A 163 18.53 -2.80 18.24
C THR A 163 19.69 -3.81 18.31
N LEU A 164 19.82 -4.70 17.33
CA LEU A 164 20.96 -5.62 17.23
C LEU A 164 22.21 -4.99 16.60
N PHE A 165 22.09 -3.80 16.02
CA PHE A 165 23.15 -3.05 15.34
C PHE A 165 23.40 -1.72 16.04
#